data_AF-A0A399NU84-F1
#
_entry.id   AF-A0A399NU84-F1
#
_cell.length_a   1.000
_cell.length_b   1.000
_cell.length_c   1.000
_cell.angle_alpha   90.00
_cell.angle_beta   90.00
_cell.angle_gamma   90.00
#
_symmetry.space_group_name_H-M   'P 1'
#
loop_
_entity.id
_entity.type
_entity.pdbx_description
1 polymer ?
#
loop_
_entity_poly.entity_id
_entity_poly.type
_entity_poly.pdbx_seq_one_letter_code
_entity_poly.pdbx_strand_id
1 'polypeptide(L)'
;GTPALRDLARAAWSELDARGALESGTYERMQCSACRTLADTAGSTASCPTCGGTDLVLRSERNWFLRTGPFTEAITSWRDAVAVRGPAAALARAAPAPP
;
A
#
# COMPACT_ATOMS: atom_id res chain seq x y z
N GLY A 1 13.38 8.08 -22.21
CA GLY A 1 13.43 8.24 -20.75
C GLY A 1 12.86 7.00 -20.08
N THR A 2 13.45 6.58 -18.95
CA THR A 2 12.90 5.61 -17.98
C THR A 2 12.94 4.08 -18.23
N PRO A 3 13.91 3.48 -18.96
CA PRO A 3 14.14 2.02 -18.90
C PRO A 3 14.60 1.54 -17.51
N ALA A 4 15.53 2.28 -16.89
CA ALA A 4 16.20 1.86 -15.66
C ALA A 4 15.25 1.65 -14.46
N LEU A 5 14.23 2.52 -14.29
CA LEU A 5 13.27 2.36 -13.19
C LEU A 5 12.38 1.13 -13.38
N ARG A 6 12.00 0.84 -14.64
CA ARG A 6 11.18 -0.33 -14.96
C ARG A 6 11.94 -1.64 -14.69
N ASP A 7 13.23 -1.64 -14.99
CA ASP A 7 14.10 -2.78 -14.75
C ASP A 7 14.33 -3.00 -13.25
N LEU A 8 14.55 -1.93 -12.48
CA LEU A 8 14.62 -1.98 -11.02
C LEU A 8 13.32 -2.52 -10.40
N ALA A 9 12.16 -2.03 -10.86
CA ALA A 9 10.87 -2.52 -10.37
C ALA A 9 10.66 -4.01 -10.66
N ARG A 10 11.06 -4.48 -11.85
CA ARG A 10 10.98 -5.91 -12.21
C ARG A 10 11.92 -6.77 -11.36
N ALA A 11 13.13 -6.29 -11.10
CA ALA A 11 14.08 -6.98 -10.24
C ALA A 11 13.55 -7.11 -8.81
N ALA A 12 13.03 -6.01 -8.24
CA ALA A 12 12.43 -6.01 -6.91
C ALA A 12 11.22 -6.96 -6.84
N TRP A 13 10.35 -6.96 -7.84
CA TRP A 13 9.23 -7.90 -7.94
C TRP A 13 9.70 -9.35 -7.92
N SER A 14 10.71 -9.68 -8.73
CA SER A 14 11.23 -11.05 -8.85
C SER A 14 11.84 -11.53 -7.53
N GLU A 15 12.50 -10.65 -6.78
CA GLU A 15 12.98 -10.97 -5.44
C GLU A 15 11.86 -11.23 -4.44
N LEU A 16 10.79 -10.42 -4.46
CA LEU A 16 9.65 -10.61 -3.57
C LEU A 16 8.94 -11.95 -3.86
N ASP A 17 8.78 -12.29 -5.15
CA ASP A 17 8.20 -13.56 -5.58
C ASP A 17 9.07 -14.75 -5.13
N ALA A 18 10.39 -14.70 -5.37
CA ALA A 18 11.33 -15.74 -4.97
C ALA A 18 11.37 -15.97 -3.45
N ARG A 19 11.04 -14.95 -2.65
CA ARG A 19 10.94 -15.03 -1.18
C ARG A 19 9.55 -15.47 -0.69
N GLY A 20 8.61 -15.77 -1.59
CA GLY A 20 7.23 -16.11 -1.22
C GLY A 20 6.47 -14.98 -0.52
N ALA A 21 6.89 -13.73 -0.78
CA ALA A 21 6.31 -12.53 -0.20
C ALA A 21 5.09 -12.02 -0.98
N LEU A 22 4.81 -12.59 -2.16
CA LEU A 22 3.66 -12.24 -2.97
C LEU A 22 2.58 -13.31 -2.86
N GLU A 23 1.32 -12.88 -2.85
CA GLU A 23 0.16 -13.75 -2.95
C GLU A 23 -0.82 -13.21 -3.99
N SER A 24 -1.50 -14.10 -4.71
CA SER A 24 -2.54 -13.68 -5.66
C SER A 24 -3.92 -13.90 -5.05
N GLY A 25 -4.81 -12.93 -5.22
CA GLY A 25 -6.19 -13.03 -4.74
C GLY A 25 -7.15 -12.27 -5.65
N THR A 26 -8.44 -12.40 -5.36
CA THR A 26 -9.46 -11.58 -6.00
C THR A 26 -9.48 -10.21 -5.33
N TYR A 27 -9.27 -9.16 -6.11
CA TYR A 27 -9.43 -7.78 -5.68
C TYR A 27 -10.69 -7.20 -6.29
N GLU A 28 -11.51 -6.59 -5.45
CA GLU A 28 -12.72 -5.89 -5.88
C GLU A 28 -12.50 -4.39 -5.81
N ARG A 29 -12.79 -3.70 -6.90
CA ARG A 29 -12.66 -2.24 -6.99
C ARG A 29 -13.71 -1.64 -7.90
N MET A 30 -13.99 -0.37 -7.67
CA MET A 30 -14.96 0.37 -8.48
C MET A 30 -14.30 0.83 -9.79
N GLN A 31 -15.00 0.68 -10.91
CA GLN A 31 -14.57 1.19 -12.21
C GLN A 31 -15.64 2.10 -12.81
N CYS A 32 -15.24 3.26 -13.30
CA CYS A 32 -16.14 4.15 -14.04
C CYS A 32 -16.41 3.60 -15.45
N SER A 33 -17.68 3.46 -15.83
CA SER A 33 -18.08 3.01 -17.16
C SER A 33 -17.68 4.00 -18.27
N ALA A 34 -17.71 5.30 -17.98
CA ALA A 34 -17.46 6.36 -18.95
C ALA A 34 -15.98 6.53 -19.33
N CYS A 35 -15.08 6.56 -18.34
CA CYS A 35 -13.65 6.84 -18.57
C CYS A 35 -12.72 5.66 -18.22
N ARG A 36 -13.26 4.55 -17.70
CA ARG A 36 -12.53 3.34 -17.28
C ARG A 36 -11.55 3.55 -16.13
N THR A 37 -11.53 4.72 -15.49
CA THR A 37 -10.76 4.96 -14.26
C THR A 37 -11.18 3.96 -13.19
N LEU A 38 -10.16 3.44 -12.52
CA LEU A 38 -10.27 2.52 -11.40
C LEU A 38 -10.19 3.36 -10.12
N ALA A 39 -11.23 3.29 -9.30
CA ALA A 39 -11.28 3.99 -8.04
C ALA A 39 -10.88 3.00 -6.93
N ASP A 40 -9.78 3.30 -6.25
CA ASP A 40 -9.24 2.51 -5.13
C ASP A 40 -10.04 2.71 -3.82
N THR A 41 -11.21 3.33 -3.91
CA THR A 41 -12.14 3.55 -2.83
C THR A 41 -13.17 2.42 -2.81
N ALA A 42 -12.85 1.33 -2.13
CA ALA A 42 -13.87 0.37 -1.72
C ALA A 42 -14.90 1.11 -0.84
N GLY A 43 -16.06 1.45 -1.44
CA GLY A 43 -17.25 1.87 -0.71
C GLY A 43 -17.43 3.36 -0.34
N SER A 44 -16.63 4.33 -0.82
CA SER A 44 -16.75 5.72 -0.31
C SER A 44 -16.96 6.85 -1.33
N THR A 45 -16.89 6.61 -2.64
CA THR A 45 -17.11 7.69 -3.62
C THR A 45 -18.31 7.38 -4.50
N ALA A 46 -19.37 8.20 -4.38
CA ALA A 46 -20.54 8.16 -5.28
C ALA A 46 -20.21 8.63 -6.71
N SER A 47 -19.00 9.14 -6.96
CA SER A 47 -18.55 9.67 -8.24
C SER A 47 -17.11 9.31 -8.58
N CYS A 48 -16.82 9.22 -9.88
CA CYS A 48 -15.50 8.97 -10.41
C CYS A 48 -14.57 10.16 -10.14
N PRO A 49 -13.37 9.94 -9.57
CA PRO A 49 -12.44 11.03 -9.26
C PRO A 49 -11.86 11.71 -10.51
N THR A 50 -11.94 11.09 -11.68
CA THR A 50 -11.39 11.64 -12.93
C THR A 50 -12.40 12.48 -13.70
N CYS A 51 -13.64 12.01 -13.84
CA CYS A 51 -14.64 12.65 -14.71
C CYS A 51 -15.92 13.09 -13.99
N GLY A 52 -16.05 12.82 -12.68
CA GLY A 52 -17.25 13.12 -11.90
C GLY A 52 -18.45 12.22 -12.20
N GLY A 53 -18.35 11.27 -13.14
CA GLY A 53 -19.43 10.34 -13.47
C GLY A 53 -19.81 9.47 -12.28
N THR A 54 -21.11 9.28 -12.04
CA THR A 54 -21.64 8.56 -10.88
C THR A 54 -21.88 7.07 -11.15
N ASP A 55 -21.78 6.65 -12.41
CA ASP A 55 -21.90 5.25 -12.81
C ASP A 55 -20.57 4.51 -12.58
N LEU A 56 -20.38 4.10 -11.33
CA LEU A 56 -19.28 3.25 -10.90
C LEU A 56 -19.78 1.81 -10.74
N VAL A 57 -19.10 0.88 -11.39
CA VAL A 57 -19.45 -0.54 -11.38
C VAL A 57 -18.39 -1.30 -10.60
N LEU A 58 -18.81 -2.16 -9.68
CA LEU A 58 -17.89 -3.06 -8.98
C LEU A 58 -17.31 -4.08 -9.97
N ARG A 59 -15.99 -4.19 -9.99
CA ARG A 59 -15.25 -5.17 -10.79
C ARG A 59 -14.41 -6.04 -9.88
N SER A 60 -14.48 -7.34 -10.10
CA SER A 60 -13.63 -8.33 -9.45
C SER A 60 -12.58 -8.79 -10.45
N GLU A 61 -11.30 -8.70 -10.07
CA GLU A 61 -10.17 -9.12 -10.91
C GLU A 61 -9.14 -9.86 -10.07
N ARG A 62 -8.33 -10.70 -10.71
CA ARG A 62 -7.17 -11.30 -10.04
C ARG A 62 -6.08 -10.24 -9.91
N ASN A 63 -5.59 -10.03 -8.70
CA ASN A 63 -4.49 -9.12 -8.42
C ASN A 63 -3.43 -9.80 -7.52
N TRP A 64 -2.29 -9.14 -7.38
CA TRP A 64 -1.18 -9.54 -6.53
C TRP A 64 -1.08 -8.63 -5.32
N PHE A 65 -0.79 -9.23 -4.17
CA PHE A 65 -0.69 -8.57 -2.88
C PHE A 65 0.65 -8.88 -2.25
N LEU A 66 1.20 -7.92 -1.52
CA LEU A 66 2.39 -8.11 -0.70
C LEU A 66 1.97 -8.65 0.67
N ARG A 67 2.48 -9.83 1.03
CA ARG A 67 2.35 -10.38 2.37
C ARG A 67 3.21 -9.55 3.31
N THR A 68 2.57 -8.74 4.16
CA THR A 68 3.28 -7.85 5.10
C THR A 68 3.78 -8.57 6.34
N GLY A 69 3.14 -9.69 6.71
CA GLY A 69 3.48 -10.49 7.89
C GLY A 69 4.98 -10.80 8.05
N PRO A 70 5.67 -11.33 7.02
CA PRO A 70 7.11 -11.57 7.05
C PRO A 70 7.99 -10.33 7.31
N PHE A 71 7.48 -9.12 7.06
CA PHE A 71 8.23 -7.88 7.21
C PHE A 71 7.89 -7.11 8.50
N THR A 72 6.87 -7.51 9.24
CA THR A 72 6.36 -6.77 10.41
C THR A 72 7.42 -6.52 11.46
N GLU A 73 8.24 -7.53 11.79
CA GLU A 73 9.33 -7.39 12.78
C GLU A 73 10.42 -6.42 12.30
N ALA A 74 10.85 -6.54 11.04
CA ALA A 74 11.86 -5.66 10.47
C ALA A 74 11.37 -4.20 10.38
N ILE A 75 10.11 -3.99 9.98
CA ILE A 75 9.48 -2.66 9.95
C ILE A 75 9.37 -2.08 11.36
N THR A 76 8.99 -2.89 12.35
CA THR A 76 8.88 -2.49 13.75
C THR A 76 10.25 -2.13 14.32
N SER A 77 11.26 -2.98 14.10
CA SER A 77 12.63 -2.75 14.54
C SER A 77 13.22 -1.50 13.90
N TRP A 78 13.01 -1.31 12.59
CA TRP A 78 13.42 -0.09 11.90
C TRP A 78 12.73 1.14 12.47
N ARG A 79 11.41 1.08 12.68
CA ARG A 79 10.66 2.17 13.32
C ARG A 79 11.28 2.49 14.67
N ASP A 80 11.55 1.51 15.51
CA ASP A 80 12.10 1.74 16.86
C ASP A 80 13.54 2.27 16.82
N ALA A 81 14.34 1.82 15.85
CA ALA A 81 15.70 2.31 15.63
C ALA A 81 15.75 3.75 15.09
N VAL A 82 14.76 4.13 14.26
CA VAL A 82 14.65 5.48 13.66
C VAL A 82 13.86 6.44 14.54
N ALA A 83 12.94 5.95 15.39
CA ALA A 83 12.12 6.74 16.31
C ALA A 83 12.89 7.46 17.42
N VAL A 84 14.23 7.36 17.48
CA VAL A 84 15.05 7.96 18.54
C VAL A 84 16.15 8.89 18.01
N ARG A 85 15.88 9.66 16.94
CA ARG A 85 16.72 10.83 16.55
C ARG A 85 15.89 12.03 16.09
N GLY A 86 14.86 12.40 16.84
CA GLY A 86 14.10 13.64 16.62
C GLY A 86 13.39 14.14 17.89
N PRO A 87 12.82 15.36 17.88
CA PRO A 87 12.22 16.00 19.07
C PRO A 87 11.15 15.16 19.80
N ALA A 88 10.48 14.24 19.09
CA ALA A 88 9.51 13.31 19.65
C ALA A 88 10.12 12.32 20.67
N ALA A 89 11.40 11.97 20.54
CA ALA A 89 12.10 11.09 21.47
C ALA A 89 12.31 11.74 22.86
N ALA A 90 12.41 13.08 22.92
CA ALA A 90 12.51 13.81 24.18
C ALA A 90 11.17 13.84 24.93
N LEU A 91 10.04 13.89 24.21
CA LEU A 91 8.70 13.87 24.79
C LEU A 91 8.32 12.48 25.33
N ALA A 92 8.72 11.40 24.65
CA ALA A 92 8.49 10.03 25.12
C ALA A 92 9.24 9.69 26.42
N ARG A 93 10.40 10.32 26.68
CA ARG A 93 11.16 10.18 27.93
C ARG A 93 10.64 11.07 29.08
N ALA A 94 9.82 12.08 28.75
CA ALA A 94 9.23 13.00 29.72
C ALA A 94 7.83 12.56 30.20
N ALA A 95 7.24 11.53 29.58
CA ALA A 95 6.00 10.95 30.06
C ALA A 95 6.26 10.18 31.37
N PRO A 96 5.57 10.51 32.47
CA PRO A 96 5.67 9.71 33.69
C PRO A 96 5.12 8.31 33.42
N ALA A 97 5.72 7.31 34.07
CA ALA A 97 5.23 5.93 33.99
C ALA A 97 3.74 5.88 34.39
N PRO A 98 2.91 5.08 33.70
CA PRO A 98 1.53 4.90 34.09
C PRO A 98 1.44 4.34 35.53
N PRO A 99 0.36 4.67 36.26
CA PRO A 99 0.19 4.28 37.66
C PRO A 99 0.14 2.76 37.87
#